data_AF-A1ZJ72-F1
#
_entry.id   AF-A1ZJ72-F1
#
_cell.length_a   1.000
_cell.length_b   1.000
_cell.length_c   1.000
_cell.angle_alpha   90.00
_cell.angle_beta   90.00
_cell.angle_gamma   90.00
#
_symmetry.space_group_name_H-M   'P 1'
#
loop_
_entity.id
_entity.type
_entity.pdbx_description
1 polymer ?
#
loop_
_entity_poly.entity_id
_entity_poly.type
_entity_poly.pdbx_seq_one_letter_code
_entity_poly.pdbx_strand_id
1 'polypeptide(L)'
;MKKTIIALVVACWIPAIAQAQALLNKTKVYTSFEEAFKTPETVYILDVSKKKLSKLPHNIDQLVNLQKLLLGENKLKKLPDNFIKLNKLKHLELQKNKLKKLPQGFENLRQLKYLDLANNRFRQIPMSIFKINTLETLHFFGNRVKTISPEIGQLTQLKSLRLGSNRIRKLPNNLGQFSHLKELHLPDNCLRKLPPSFNQLDSLYWLDLNHNWFRKLPQELKGLDNLHIAFFWDRGFSKKNKRDVEAAQPNTEFKYAPKYAGKYWGIYAGFQQGSQSVIEAGLVKGFKKDFITYHYGIGGEFNLNGNMQGVKFGGWVNALIALGMQATFYLDDGQKAAAIRPEIGIGANLFSLMYGYNIIIGNNLPNTNRHMVSLRAVLPLAPLFFP
;
A
#
# COMPACT_ATOMS: atom_id res chain seq x y z
N MET A 1 -8.07 -0.34 -75.75
CA MET A 1 -6.94 -0.18 -74.80
C MET A 1 -7.25 0.70 -73.58
N LYS A 2 -7.70 1.96 -73.71
CA LYS A 2 -7.95 2.84 -72.55
C LYS A 2 -8.99 2.32 -71.52
N LYS A 3 -10.12 1.75 -71.97
CA LYS A 3 -11.13 1.16 -71.07
C LYS A 3 -10.62 -0.07 -70.30
N THR A 4 -9.75 -0.87 -70.93
CA THR A 4 -9.18 -2.09 -70.35
C THR A 4 -8.14 -1.78 -69.27
N ILE A 5 -7.35 -0.72 -69.45
CA ILE A 5 -6.36 -0.25 -68.46
C ILE A 5 -7.07 0.35 -67.24
N ILE A 6 -8.13 1.13 -67.42
CA ILE A 6 -8.93 1.66 -66.30
C ILE A 6 -9.60 0.53 -65.51
N ALA A 7 -10.15 -0.49 -66.19
CA ALA A 7 -10.74 -1.65 -65.52
C ALA A 7 -9.70 -2.47 -64.72
N LEU A 8 -8.49 -2.67 -65.26
CA LEU A 8 -7.39 -3.33 -64.56
C LEU A 8 -6.88 -2.52 -63.36
N VAL A 9 -6.77 -1.19 -63.49
CA VAL A 9 -6.36 -0.30 -62.40
C VAL A 9 -7.42 -0.27 -61.29
N VAL A 10 -8.72 -0.18 -61.63
CA VAL A 10 -9.81 -0.22 -60.64
C VAL A 10 -9.89 -1.60 -59.96
N ALA A 11 -9.68 -2.69 -60.69
CA ALA A 11 -9.69 -4.05 -60.15
C ALA A 11 -8.53 -4.33 -59.15
N CYS A 12 -7.37 -3.69 -59.32
CA CYS A 12 -6.27 -3.81 -58.37
C CYS A 12 -6.46 -2.98 -57.08
N TRP A 13 -7.26 -1.90 -57.11
CA TRP A 13 -7.43 -1.01 -55.96
C TRP A 13 -8.57 -1.43 -55.01
N ILE A 14 -9.63 -2.06 -55.52
CA ILE A 14 -10.75 -2.52 -54.69
C ILE A 14 -10.29 -3.50 -53.57
N PRO A 15 -9.45 -4.52 -53.84
CA PRO A 15 -8.92 -5.40 -52.81
C PRO A 15 -8.01 -4.69 -51.80
N ALA A 16 -7.20 -3.73 -52.27
CA ALA A 16 -6.30 -2.95 -51.42
C ALA A 16 -7.08 -2.02 -50.48
N ILE A 17 -8.14 -1.37 -50.96
CA ILE A 17 -9.03 -0.53 -50.16
C ILE A 17 -9.80 -1.38 -49.15
N ALA A 18 -10.31 -2.56 -49.56
CA ALA A 18 -10.99 -3.48 -48.66
C ALA A 18 -10.06 -4.01 -47.55
N GLN A 19 -8.79 -4.33 -47.87
CA GLN A 19 -7.79 -4.69 -46.88
C GLN A 19 -7.45 -3.52 -45.94
N ALA A 20 -7.29 -2.32 -46.48
CA ALA A 20 -7.02 -1.12 -45.68
C ALA A 20 -8.19 -0.82 -44.73
N GLN A 21 -9.44 -0.92 -45.19
CA GLN A 21 -10.64 -0.79 -44.35
C GLN A 21 -10.74 -1.91 -43.30
N ALA A 22 -10.40 -3.15 -43.66
CA ALA A 22 -10.37 -4.26 -42.70
C ALA A 22 -9.31 -4.05 -41.61
N LEU A 23 -8.14 -3.49 -41.97
CA LEU A 23 -7.12 -3.08 -40.99
C LEU A 23 -7.60 -1.93 -40.12
N LEU A 24 -8.21 -0.90 -40.71
CA LEU A 24 -8.75 0.26 -40.01
C LEU A 24 -9.84 -0.16 -39.00
N ASN A 25 -10.69 -1.11 -39.38
CA ASN A 25 -11.71 -1.66 -38.48
C ASN A 25 -11.10 -2.41 -37.28
N LYS A 26 -9.94 -3.05 -37.46
CA LYS A 26 -9.22 -3.71 -36.36
C LYS A 26 -8.58 -2.73 -35.37
N THR A 27 -8.30 -1.49 -35.80
CA THR A 27 -7.72 -0.44 -34.95
C THR A 27 -8.77 0.50 -34.37
N LYS A 28 -9.99 0.56 -34.94
CA LYS A 28 -11.10 1.37 -34.41
C LYS A 28 -11.43 0.97 -32.97
N VAL A 29 -11.47 1.98 -32.10
CA VAL A 29 -11.87 1.84 -30.69
C VAL A 29 -13.31 2.33 -30.52
N TYR A 30 -14.21 1.41 -30.20
CA TYR A 30 -15.59 1.73 -29.85
C TYR A 30 -15.65 2.19 -28.39
N THR A 31 -16.44 3.23 -28.09
CA THR A 31 -16.49 3.82 -26.72
C THR A 31 -17.84 3.69 -26.01
N SER A 32 -18.80 3.02 -26.65
CA SER A 32 -20.12 2.74 -26.11
C SER A 32 -20.67 1.41 -26.63
N PHE A 33 -21.53 0.77 -25.84
CA PHE A 33 -22.24 -0.42 -26.28
C PHE A 33 -23.22 -0.12 -27.42
N GLU A 34 -23.87 1.05 -27.40
CA GLU A 34 -24.81 1.44 -28.45
C GLU A 34 -24.13 1.50 -29.82
N GLU A 35 -22.94 2.09 -29.91
CA GLU A 35 -22.18 2.12 -31.15
C GLU A 35 -21.66 0.72 -31.54
N ALA A 36 -21.12 -0.02 -30.57
CA ALA A 36 -20.58 -1.35 -30.82
C ALA A 36 -21.63 -2.33 -31.36
N PHE A 37 -22.86 -2.27 -30.84
CA PHE A 37 -23.94 -3.15 -31.26
C PHE A 37 -24.58 -2.77 -32.60
N LYS A 38 -24.27 -1.59 -33.17
CA LYS A 38 -24.67 -1.26 -34.55
C LYS A 38 -23.92 -2.11 -35.58
N THR A 39 -22.68 -2.48 -35.29
CA THR A 39 -21.82 -3.27 -36.20
C THR A 39 -20.98 -4.31 -35.43
N PRO A 40 -21.62 -5.29 -34.76
CA PRO A 40 -20.93 -6.17 -33.79
C PRO A 40 -19.79 -6.99 -34.40
N GLU A 41 -19.89 -7.34 -35.69
CA GLU A 41 -18.87 -8.12 -36.40
C GLU A 41 -17.58 -7.35 -36.65
N THR A 42 -17.61 -6.01 -36.64
CA THR A 42 -16.43 -5.16 -36.89
C THR A 42 -15.77 -4.67 -35.60
N VAL A 43 -16.29 -5.05 -34.43
CA VAL A 43 -15.77 -4.61 -33.12
C VAL A 43 -14.62 -5.49 -32.68
N TYR A 44 -13.40 -4.95 -32.75
CA TYR A 44 -12.18 -5.59 -32.23
C TYR A 44 -11.72 -5.03 -30.90
N ILE A 45 -11.95 -3.73 -30.67
CA ILE A 45 -11.56 -3.00 -29.46
C ILE A 45 -12.77 -2.22 -28.93
N LEU A 46 -13.14 -2.47 -27.68
CA LEU A 46 -14.21 -1.75 -26.99
C LEU A 46 -13.69 -1.20 -25.67
N ASP A 47 -13.74 0.12 -25.51
CA ASP A 47 -13.42 0.84 -24.29
C ASP A 47 -14.66 1.50 -23.68
N VAL A 48 -15.21 0.85 -22.66
CA VAL A 48 -16.32 1.37 -21.86
C VAL A 48 -15.88 1.56 -20.41
N SER A 49 -14.61 1.91 -20.20
CA SER A 49 -14.06 2.26 -18.90
C SER A 49 -14.64 3.58 -18.39
N LYS A 50 -14.71 3.75 -17.06
CA LYS A 50 -15.20 4.98 -16.40
C LYS A 50 -16.64 5.39 -16.77
N LYS A 51 -17.46 4.46 -17.28
CA LYS A 51 -18.87 4.70 -17.66
C LYS A 51 -19.87 4.47 -16.52
N LYS A 52 -19.39 4.26 -15.28
CA LYS A 52 -20.21 3.98 -14.07
C LYS A 52 -21.11 2.75 -14.21
N LEU A 53 -20.77 1.81 -15.09
CA LEU A 53 -21.58 0.63 -15.41
C LEU A 53 -21.79 -0.26 -14.16
N SER A 54 -23.04 -0.63 -13.89
CA SER A 54 -23.38 -1.55 -12.79
C SER A 54 -23.50 -3.01 -13.25
N LYS A 55 -23.80 -3.20 -14.54
CA LYS A 55 -23.94 -4.49 -15.24
C LYS A 55 -23.47 -4.33 -16.69
N LEU A 56 -23.12 -5.45 -17.32
CA LEU A 56 -22.91 -5.52 -18.76
C LEU A 56 -24.21 -5.91 -19.46
N PRO A 57 -24.40 -5.51 -20.73
CA PRO A 57 -25.53 -5.97 -21.53
C PRO A 57 -25.51 -7.48 -21.71
N HIS A 58 -26.71 -8.09 -21.74
CA HIS A 58 -26.87 -9.55 -21.81
C HIS A 58 -26.51 -10.12 -23.18
N ASN A 59 -26.38 -9.30 -24.23
CA ASN A 59 -26.03 -9.69 -25.59
C ASN A 59 -24.55 -9.38 -25.92
N ILE A 60 -23.69 -9.22 -24.91
CA ILE A 60 -22.26 -8.93 -25.14
C ILE A 60 -21.56 -10.00 -25.99
N ASP A 61 -22.07 -11.23 -26.00
CA ASP A 61 -21.57 -12.33 -26.82
C ASP A 61 -21.76 -12.13 -28.33
N GLN A 62 -22.54 -11.14 -28.76
CA GLN A 62 -22.62 -10.76 -30.18
C GLN A 62 -21.32 -10.15 -30.71
N LEU A 63 -20.44 -9.63 -29.84
CA LEU A 63 -19.16 -9.04 -30.22
C LEU A 63 -18.10 -10.13 -30.51
N VAL A 64 -18.40 -11.01 -31.48
CA VAL A 64 -17.66 -12.26 -31.76
C VAL A 64 -16.20 -12.07 -32.17
N ASN A 65 -15.83 -10.86 -32.63
CA ASN A 65 -14.48 -10.50 -33.05
C ASN A 65 -13.70 -9.70 -32.00
N LEU A 66 -14.27 -9.48 -30.82
CA LEU A 66 -13.67 -8.66 -29.78
C LEU A 66 -12.37 -9.27 -29.27
N GLN A 67 -11.28 -8.51 -29.35
CA GLN A 67 -9.95 -8.91 -28.91
C GLN A 67 -9.48 -8.12 -27.68
N LYS A 68 -9.90 -6.87 -27.54
CA LYS A 68 -9.54 -6.01 -26.41
C LYS A 68 -10.79 -5.36 -25.81
N LEU A 69 -11.02 -5.62 -24.53
CA LEU A 69 -12.16 -5.09 -23.79
C LEU A 69 -11.67 -4.36 -22.54
N LEU A 70 -11.93 -3.05 -22.49
CA LEU A 70 -11.59 -2.19 -21.37
C LEU A 70 -12.87 -1.85 -20.59
N LEU A 71 -12.93 -2.35 -19.36
CA LEU A 71 -14.06 -2.22 -18.44
C LEU A 71 -13.63 -1.63 -17.09
N GLY A 72 -12.45 -1.03 -17.03
CA GLY A 72 -11.88 -0.45 -15.81
C GLY A 72 -12.74 0.67 -15.22
N GLU A 73 -12.62 0.89 -13.92
CA GLU A 73 -13.25 2.03 -13.22
C GLU A 73 -14.78 2.10 -13.37
N ASN A 74 -15.43 0.93 -13.29
CA ASN A 74 -16.88 0.80 -13.29
C ASN A 74 -17.39 0.30 -11.92
N LYS A 75 -18.66 -0.10 -11.84
CA LYS A 75 -19.33 -0.57 -10.61
C LYS A 75 -19.77 -2.03 -10.75
N LEU A 76 -19.16 -2.80 -11.64
CA LEU A 76 -19.57 -4.17 -11.97
C LEU A 76 -19.41 -5.09 -10.75
N LYS A 77 -20.50 -5.79 -10.40
CA LYS A 77 -20.51 -6.80 -9.32
C LYS A 77 -20.32 -8.23 -9.85
N LYS A 78 -20.70 -8.47 -11.11
CA LYS A 78 -20.59 -9.74 -11.82
C LYS A 78 -20.46 -9.49 -13.33
N LEU A 79 -19.88 -10.44 -14.04
CA LEU A 79 -19.99 -10.56 -15.50
C LEU A 79 -21.19 -11.47 -15.82
N PRO A 80 -21.87 -11.31 -16.97
CA PRO A 80 -22.93 -12.22 -17.41
C PRO A 80 -22.33 -13.57 -17.84
N ASP A 81 -23.10 -14.66 -17.79
CA ASP A 81 -22.56 -16.01 -18.02
C ASP A 81 -22.11 -16.23 -19.46
N ASN A 82 -22.80 -15.61 -20.43
CA ASN A 82 -22.41 -15.64 -21.84
C ASN A 82 -21.13 -14.85 -22.16
N PHE A 83 -20.55 -14.12 -21.20
CA PHE A 83 -19.26 -13.43 -21.37
C PHE A 83 -18.15 -14.38 -21.84
N ILE A 84 -18.23 -15.65 -21.43
CA ILE A 84 -17.26 -16.70 -21.77
C ILE A 84 -17.27 -17.08 -23.26
N LYS A 85 -18.25 -16.62 -24.05
CA LYS A 85 -18.30 -16.82 -25.50
C LYS A 85 -17.37 -15.89 -26.30
N LEU A 86 -16.77 -14.88 -25.65
CA LEU A 86 -15.79 -13.97 -26.26
C LEU A 86 -14.42 -14.65 -26.43
N ASN A 87 -14.39 -15.76 -27.17
CA ASN A 87 -13.24 -16.67 -27.26
C ASN A 87 -12.00 -16.07 -27.99
N LYS A 88 -12.16 -14.96 -28.73
CA LYS A 88 -11.07 -14.21 -29.36
C LYS A 88 -10.44 -13.14 -28.46
N LEU A 89 -10.94 -13.00 -27.23
CA LEU A 89 -10.45 -11.99 -26.30
C LEU A 89 -9.00 -12.28 -25.89
N LYS A 90 -8.13 -11.30 -26.13
CA LYS A 90 -6.69 -11.35 -25.82
C LYS A 90 -6.32 -10.43 -24.66
N HIS A 91 -7.05 -9.34 -24.49
CA HIS A 91 -6.79 -8.31 -23.50
C HIS A 91 -8.07 -7.92 -22.77
N LEU A 92 -8.10 -8.12 -21.45
CA LEU A 92 -9.25 -7.82 -20.62
C LEU A 92 -8.84 -6.99 -19.39
N GLU A 93 -9.42 -5.80 -19.29
CA GLU A 93 -9.23 -4.89 -18.16
C GLU A 93 -10.52 -4.74 -17.36
N LEU A 94 -10.49 -5.16 -16.10
CA LEU A 94 -11.62 -5.15 -15.16
C LEU A 94 -11.25 -4.48 -13.83
N GLN A 95 -10.14 -3.74 -13.79
CA GLN A 95 -9.64 -3.08 -12.59
C GLN A 95 -10.61 -2.06 -12.01
N LYS A 96 -10.53 -1.84 -10.70
CA LYS A 96 -11.36 -0.87 -9.96
C LYS A 96 -12.86 -1.09 -10.15
N ASN A 97 -13.30 -2.34 -10.09
CA ASN A 97 -14.71 -2.75 -10.07
C ASN A 97 -15.11 -3.31 -8.69
N LYS A 98 -16.22 -4.04 -8.59
CA LYS A 98 -16.72 -4.67 -7.36
C LYS A 98 -16.85 -6.19 -7.49
N LEU A 99 -16.09 -6.81 -8.40
CA LEU A 99 -16.16 -8.24 -8.67
C LEU A 99 -15.69 -9.05 -7.45
N LYS A 100 -16.40 -10.15 -7.17
CA LYS A 100 -16.04 -11.13 -6.14
C LYS A 100 -15.71 -12.51 -6.71
N LYS A 101 -16.22 -12.80 -7.91
CA LYS A 101 -16.08 -14.06 -8.64
C LYS A 101 -16.10 -13.79 -10.15
N LEU A 102 -15.59 -14.73 -10.92
CA LEU A 102 -15.73 -14.81 -12.37
C LEU A 102 -16.87 -15.79 -12.71
N PRO A 103 -17.49 -15.69 -13.90
CA PRO A 103 -18.51 -16.63 -14.34
C PRO A 103 -17.91 -18.04 -14.52
N GLN A 104 -18.76 -19.07 -14.47
CA GLN A 104 -18.34 -20.44 -14.74
C GLN A 104 -17.88 -20.57 -16.20
N GLY A 105 -16.81 -21.32 -16.45
CA GLY A 105 -16.25 -21.48 -17.79
C GLY A 105 -15.34 -20.33 -18.22
N PHE A 106 -14.91 -19.45 -17.30
CA PHE A 106 -13.97 -18.37 -17.62
C PHE A 106 -12.65 -18.89 -18.20
N GLU A 107 -12.28 -20.15 -17.92
CA GLU A 107 -11.15 -20.83 -18.56
C GLU A 107 -11.28 -20.99 -20.09
N ASN A 108 -12.48 -20.80 -20.65
CA ASN A 108 -12.72 -20.89 -22.10
C ASN A 108 -12.17 -19.71 -22.90
N LEU A 109 -11.70 -18.65 -22.23
CA LEU A 109 -11.02 -17.51 -22.85
C LEU A 109 -9.57 -17.89 -23.23
N ARG A 110 -9.42 -18.91 -24.09
CA ARG A 110 -8.15 -19.57 -24.41
C ARG A 110 -7.15 -18.69 -25.15
N GLN A 111 -7.55 -17.54 -25.67
CA GLN A 111 -6.65 -16.57 -26.32
C GLN A 111 -6.21 -15.44 -25.39
N LEU A 112 -6.65 -15.43 -24.13
CA LEU A 112 -6.42 -14.33 -23.21
C LEU A 112 -4.96 -14.29 -22.76
N LYS A 113 -4.26 -13.20 -23.12
CA LYS A 113 -2.86 -12.95 -22.80
C LYS A 113 -2.68 -11.96 -21.65
N TYR A 114 -3.60 -10.99 -21.54
CA TYR A 114 -3.55 -9.94 -20.53
C TYR A 114 -4.85 -9.90 -19.74
N LEU A 115 -4.76 -9.99 -18.42
CA LEU A 115 -5.90 -9.89 -17.51
C LEU A 115 -5.59 -8.96 -16.34
N ASP A 116 -6.37 -7.87 -16.24
CA ASP A 116 -6.33 -6.98 -15.08
C ASP A 116 -7.61 -7.10 -14.24
N LEU A 117 -7.46 -7.61 -13.02
CA LEU A 117 -8.49 -7.74 -12.00
C LEU A 117 -8.15 -6.93 -10.73
N ALA A 118 -7.24 -5.96 -10.83
CA ALA A 118 -6.79 -5.17 -9.71
C ALA A 118 -7.92 -4.36 -9.05
N ASN A 119 -7.78 -4.05 -7.76
CA ASN A 119 -8.73 -3.22 -7.01
C ASN A 119 -10.19 -3.70 -7.11
N ASN A 120 -10.40 -5.02 -6.99
CA ASN A 120 -11.71 -5.65 -6.89
C ASN A 120 -11.97 -6.14 -5.46
N ARG A 121 -12.84 -7.15 -5.28
CA ARG A 121 -13.23 -7.69 -3.97
C ARG A 121 -12.99 -9.20 -3.87
N PHE A 122 -12.05 -9.73 -4.65
CA PHE A 122 -11.69 -11.13 -4.61
C PHE A 122 -11.02 -11.49 -3.27
N ARG A 123 -11.39 -12.65 -2.71
CA ARG A 123 -10.77 -13.23 -1.50
C ARG A 123 -9.75 -14.32 -1.83
N GLN A 124 -9.78 -14.81 -3.07
CA GLN A 124 -8.87 -15.80 -3.64
C GLN A 124 -8.76 -15.53 -5.15
N ILE A 125 -7.68 -15.97 -5.77
CA ILE A 125 -7.58 -16.01 -7.23
C ILE A 125 -8.50 -17.14 -7.72
N PRO A 126 -9.45 -16.89 -8.64
CA PRO A 126 -10.33 -17.93 -9.16
C PRO A 126 -9.58 -19.06 -9.87
N MET A 127 -9.92 -20.31 -9.57
CA MET A 127 -9.28 -21.50 -10.17
C MET A 127 -9.34 -21.53 -11.70
N SER A 128 -10.39 -20.95 -12.29
CA SER A 128 -10.55 -20.84 -13.73
C SER A 128 -9.43 -20.04 -14.41
N ILE A 129 -8.78 -19.11 -13.69
CA ILE A 129 -7.64 -18.35 -14.25
C ILE A 129 -6.46 -19.29 -14.50
N PHE A 130 -6.19 -20.23 -13.60
CA PHE A 130 -5.02 -21.12 -13.68
C PHE A 130 -5.04 -22.06 -14.90
N LYS A 131 -6.21 -22.26 -15.50
CA LYS A 131 -6.39 -23.05 -16.73
C LYS A 131 -6.19 -22.25 -18.02
N ILE A 132 -5.94 -20.93 -17.94
CA ILE A 132 -5.70 -20.07 -19.10
C ILE A 132 -4.20 -20.06 -19.39
N ASN A 133 -3.73 -21.13 -20.02
CA ASN A 133 -2.29 -21.36 -20.24
C ASN A 133 -1.63 -20.38 -21.22
N THR A 134 -2.42 -19.53 -21.89
CA THR A 134 -1.94 -18.45 -22.78
C THR A 134 -1.70 -17.13 -22.06
N LEU A 135 -2.02 -17.05 -20.76
CA LEU A 135 -1.91 -15.81 -19.99
C LEU A 135 -0.45 -15.41 -19.76
N GLU A 136 -0.08 -14.23 -20.26
CA GLU A 136 1.27 -13.67 -20.17
C GLU A 136 1.37 -12.61 -19.07
N THR A 137 0.27 -11.92 -18.74
CA THR A 137 0.25 -10.88 -17.71
C THR A 137 -1.01 -10.97 -16.86
N LEU A 138 -0.81 -11.01 -15.54
CA LEU A 138 -1.87 -11.03 -14.55
C LEU A 138 -1.68 -9.92 -13.52
N HIS A 139 -2.59 -8.94 -13.54
CA HIS A 139 -2.71 -7.96 -12.47
C HIS A 139 -3.85 -8.34 -11.53
N PHE A 140 -3.53 -8.53 -10.25
CA PHE A 140 -4.48 -8.92 -9.20
C PHE A 140 -4.27 -8.13 -7.90
N PHE A 141 -3.54 -7.03 -7.95
CA PHE A 141 -3.24 -6.21 -6.77
C PHE A 141 -4.46 -5.50 -6.20
N GLY A 142 -4.42 -5.08 -4.93
CA GLY A 142 -5.55 -4.34 -4.31
C GLY A 142 -6.81 -5.19 -4.07
N ASN A 143 -6.65 -6.50 -3.92
CA ASN A 143 -7.73 -7.42 -3.56
C ASN A 143 -7.62 -7.83 -2.06
N ARG A 144 -8.22 -8.95 -1.66
CA ARG A 144 -8.20 -9.45 -0.28
C ARG A 144 -7.70 -10.88 -0.19
N VAL A 145 -6.79 -11.26 -1.08
CA VAL A 145 -6.23 -12.62 -1.18
C VAL A 145 -5.35 -12.90 0.04
N LYS A 146 -5.57 -14.04 0.71
CA LYS A 146 -4.78 -14.47 1.88
C LYS A 146 -3.78 -15.58 1.56
N THR A 147 -4.14 -16.44 0.61
CA THR A 147 -3.38 -17.61 0.17
C THR A 147 -3.41 -17.66 -1.34
N ILE A 148 -2.34 -18.17 -1.93
CA ILE A 148 -2.25 -18.47 -3.36
C ILE A 148 -2.29 -20.00 -3.49
N SER A 149 -3.13 -20.49 -4.38
CA SER A 149 -3.23 -21.92 -4.68
C SER A 149 -1.95 -22.40 -5.37
N PRO A 150 -1.44 -23.62 -5.09
CA PRO A 150 -0.33 -24.20 -5.85
C PRO A 150 -0.56 -24.19 -7.36
N GLU A 151 -1.80 -24.36 -7.80
CA GLU A 151 -2.19 -24.39 -9.21
C GLU A 151 -1.83 -23.11 -9.98
N ILE A 152 -1.44 -22.01 -9.31
CA ILE A 152 -0.87 -20.83 -9.99
C ILE A 152 0.32 -21.20 -10.89
N GLY A 153 1.10 -22.23 -10.53
CA GLY A 153 2.23 -22.73 -11.34
C GLY A 153 1.83 -23.30 -12.71
N GLN A 154 0.54 -23.53 -12.97
CA GLN A 154 0.02 -23.94 -14.28
C GLN A 154 0.11 -22.82 -15.34
N LEU A 155 0.25 -21.56 -14.93
CA LEU A 155 0.40 -20.41 -15.83
C LEU A 155 1.82 -20.33 -16.41
N THR A 156 2.24 -21.32 -17.18
CA THR A 156 3.63 -21.48 -17.65
C THR A 156 4.10 -20.41 -18.63
N GLN A 157 3.18 -19.68 -19.26
CA GLN A 157 3.46 -18.55 -20.17
C GLN A 157 3.52 -17.19 -19.46
N LEU A 158 3.29 -17.15 -18.14
CA LEU A 158 3.19 -15.91 -17.39
C LEU A 158 4.55 -15.21 -17.31
N LYS A 159 4.59 -13.95 -17.75
CA LYS A 159 5.77 -13.08 -17.77
C LYS A 159 5.72 -12.02 -16.68
N SER A 160 4.53 -11.51 -16.35
CA SER A 160 4.36 -10.47 -15.32
C SER A 160 3.21 -10.82 -14.38
N LEU A 161 3.50 -10.87 -13.08
CA LEU A 161 2.55 -11.19 -12.02
C LEU A 161 2.54 -10.10 -10.96
N ARG A 162 1.41 -9.37 -10.84
CA ARG A 162 1.23 -8.31 -9.85
C ARG A 162 0.20 -8.68 -8.80
N LEU A 163 0.66 -8.93 -7.58
CA LEU A 163 -0.13 -9.39 -6.44
C LEU A 163 -0.06 -8.44 -5.23
N GLY A 164 0.43 -7.21 -5.44
CA GLY A 164 0.59 -6.23 -4.38
C GLY A 164 -0.70 -5.85 -3.64
N SER A 165 -0.58 -5.19 -2.48
CA SER A 165 -1.71 -4.69 -1.67
C SER A 165 -2.81 -5.75 -1.44
N ASN A 166 -2.40 -6.96 -1.08
CA ASN A 166 -3.27 -8.07 -0.71
C ASN A 166 -3.03 -8.41 0.78
N ARG A 167 -3.28 -9.65 1.20
CA ARG A 167 -3.05 -10.14 2.57
C ARG A 167 -2.30 -11.48 2.54
N ILE A 168 -1.48 -11.69 1.52
CA ILE A 168 -0.83 -12.97 1.23
C ILE A 168 0.19 -13.26 2.33
N ARG A 169 0.06 -14.41 2.99
CA ARG A 169 0.95 -14.81 4.10
C ARG A 169 2.06 -15.77 3.68
N LYS A 170 1.78 -16.58 2.66
CA LYS A 170 2.68 -17.61 2.13
C LYS A 170 2.47 -17.73 0.62
N LEU A 171 3.57 -17.89 -0.11
CA LEU A 171 3.56 -18.32 -1.51
C LEU A 171 3.62 -19.86 -1.55
N PRO A 172 3.07 -20.52 -2.59
CA PRO A 172 3.08 -21.97 -2.70
C PRO A 172 4.48 -22.51 -3.04
N ASN A 173 4.74 -23.76 -2.69
CA ASN A 173 6.04 -24.40 -2.90
C ASN A 173 6.39 -24.64 -4.37
N ASN A 174 5.47 -24.47 -5.30
CA ASN A 174 5.70 -24.67 -6.72
C ASN A 174 5.75 -23.34 -7.51
N LEU A 175 5.96 -22.22 -6.82
CA LEU A 175 6.14 -20.92 -7.48
C LEU A 175 7.32 -20.95 -8.46
N GLY A 176 8.36 -21.73 -8.18
CA GLY A 176 9.49 -21.96 -9.09
C GLY A 176 9.16 -22.59 -10.44
N GLN A 177 7.93 -23.06 -10.66
CA GLN A 177 7.50 -23.62 -11.96
C GLN A 177 7.35 -22.57 -13.07
N PHE A 178 7.41 -21.28 -12.75
CA PHE A 178 7.31 -20.21 -13.75
C PHE A 178 8.60 -20.02 -14.54
N SER A 179 8.76 -20.79 -15.61
CA SER A 179 9.94 -20.70 -16.49
C SER A 179 10.07 -19.38 -17.26
N HIS A 180 8.97 -18.64 -17.49
CA HIS A 180 8.96 -17.39 -18.25
C HIS A 180 8.70 -16.13 -17.40
N LEU A 181 8.56 -16.25 -16.08
CA LEU A 181 8.23 -15.12 -15.22
C LEU A 181 9.42 -14.18 -15.11
N LYS A 182 9.19 -12.94 -15.52
CA LYS A 182 10.17 -11.87 -15.63
C LYS A 182 10.00 -10.82 -14.55
N GLU A 183 8.75 -10.54 -14.19
CA GLU A 183 8.38 -9.50 -13.23
C GLU A 183 7.43 -10.06 -12.17
N LEU A 184 7.83 -9.95 -10.90
CA LEU A 184 7.02 -10.35 -9.76
C LEU A 184 6.87 -9.20 -8.77
N HIS A 185 5.64 -8.70 -8.63
CA HIS A 185 5.32 -7.63 -7.69
C HIS A 185 4.44 -8.16 -6.57
N LEU A 186 4.97 -8.14 -5.35
CA LEU A 186 4.32 -8.57 -4.12
C LEU A 186 4.32 -7.51 -3.00
N PRO A 187 4.37 -6.18 -3.27
CA PRO A 187 4.44 -5.20 -2.19
C PRO A 187 3.16 -5.21 -1.34
N ASP A 188 3.23 -4.69 -0.12
CA ASP A 188 2.06 -4.54 0.77
C ASP A 188 1.29 -5.85 1.00
N ASN A 189 2.01 -6.89 1.40
CA ASN A 189 1.46 -8.18 1.77
C ASN A 189 1.89 -8.57 3.20
N CYS A 190 1.72 -9.83 3.59
CA CYS A 190 2.07 -10.33 4.91
C CYS A 190 3.09 -11.49 4.84
N LEU A 191 3.94 -11.51 3.80
CA LEU A 191 4.91 -12.58 3.60
C LEU A 191 5.99 -12.53 4.68
N ARG A 192 6.35 -13.70 5.21
CA ARG A 192 7.42 -13.84 6.22
C ARG A 192 8.65 -14.60 5.72
N LYS A 193 8.46 -15.37 4.66
CA LYS A 193 9.47 -16.21 4.02
C LYS A 193 9.08 -16.44 2.57
N LEU A 194 10.08 -16.73 1.75
CA LEU A 194 9.89 -17.25 0.40
C LEU A 194 9.90 -18.79 0.46
N PRO A 195 9.23 -19.49 -0.47
CA PRO A 195 9.32 -20.94 -0.57
C PRO A 195 10.68 -21.36 -1.14
N PRO A 196 11.20 -22.57 -0.84
CA PRO A 196 12.50 -23.02 -1.35
C PRO A 196 12.65 -22.94 -2.87
N SER A 197 11.59 -23.25 -3.62
CA SER A 197 11.57 -23.16 -5.09
C SER A 197 11.65 -21.75 -5.66
N PHE A 198 11.65 -20.71 -4.83
CA PHE A 198 11.74 -19.33 -5.31
C PHE A 198 13.05 -19.08 -6.06
N ASN A 199 14.13 -19.79 -5.71
CA ASN A 199 15.42 -19.72 -6.40
C ASN A 199 15.43 -20.38 -7.79
N GLN A 200 14.32 -20.99 -8.23
CA GLN A 200 14.15 -21.61 -9.56
C GLN A 200 13.46 -20.66 -10.55
N LEU A 201 13.25 -19.40 -10.17
CA LEU A 201 12.66 -18.38 -11.04
C LEU A 201 13.73 -17.81 -11.98
N ASP A 202 14.24 -18.67 -12.87
CA ASP A 202 15.44 -18.41 -13.66
C ASP A 202 15.28 -17.19 -14.60
N SER A 203 14.08 -16.88 -15.05
CA SER A 203 13.80 -15.73 -15.94
C SER A 203 13.56 -14.41 -15.19
N LEU A 204 13.53 -14.41 -13.85
CA LEU A 204 13.08 -13.26 -13.06
C LEU A 204 14.16 -12.18 -13.01
N TYR A 205 13.87 -11.00 -13.57
CA TYR A 205 14.76 -9.84 -13.50
C TYR A 205 14.24 -8.69 -12.63
N TRP A 206 12.94 -8.67 -12.33
CA TRP A 206 12.34 -7.63 -11.48
C TRP A 206 11.54 -8.24 -10.33
N LEU A 207 11.91 -7.89 -9.11
CA LEU A 207 11.25 -8.35 -7.90
C LEU A 207 10.89 -7.17 -7.00
N ASP A 208 9.64 -7.09 -6.55
CA ASP A 208 9.21 -6.14 -5.53
C ASP A 208 8.55 -6.86 -4.34
N LEU A 209 9.19 -6.75 -3.17
CA LEU A 209 8.77 -7.36 -1.90
C LEU A 209 8.58 -6.33 -0.79
N ASN A 210 8.51 -5.04 -1.11
CA ASN A 210 8.34 -3.97 -0.12
C ASN A 210 7.12 -4.18 0.80
N HIS A 211 7.20 -3.71 2.04
CA HIS A 211 6.06 -3.73 2.98
C HIS A 211 5.46 -5.14 3.20
N ASN A 212 6.35 -6.14 3.31
CA ASN A 212 6.03 -7.47 3.84
C ASN A 212 6.50 -7.61 5.29
N TRP A 213 6.53 -8.82 5.86
CA TRP A 213 6.89 -9.12 7.26
C TRP A 213 8.11 -10.06 7.37
N PHE A 214 9.11 -9.85 6.51
CA PHE A 214 10.39 -10.58 6.52
C PHE A 214 11.28 -10.15 7.68
N ARG A 215 11.54 -11.06 8.62
CA ARG A 215 12.49 -10.82 9.73
C ARG A 215 13.96 -10.84 9.30
N LYS A 216 14.24 -11.49 8.18
CA LYS A 216 15.57 -11.68 7.60
C LYS A 216 15.42 -11.61 6.08
N LEU A 217 16.47 -11.19 5.39
CA LEU A 217 16.52 -11.28 3.94
C LEU A 217 16.43 -12.78 3.53
N PRO A 218 15.50 -13.17 2.64
CA PRO A 218 15.32 -14.56 2.23
C PRO A 218 16.58 -15.08 1.54
N GLN A 219 17.06 -16.25 1.97
CA GLN A 219 18.25 -16.88 1.37
C GLN A 219 17.95 -17.40 -0.04
N GLU A 220 16.68 -17.66 -0.35
CA GLU A 220 16.20 -18.10 -1.64
C GLU A 220 16.45 -17.08 -2.76
N LEU A 221 16.83 -15.84 -2.43
CA LEU A 221 17.28 -14.86 -3.42
C LEU A 221 18.68 -15.20 -3.97
N LYS A 222 19.54 -15.90 -3.22
CA LYS A 222 20.95 -16.14 -3.61
C LYS A 222 21.12 -16.99 -4.88
N GLY A 223 20.09 -17.69 -5.33
CA GLY A 223 20.13 -18.50 -6.56
C GLY A 223 19.49 -17.84 -7.78
N LEU A 224 19.15 -16.55 -7.69
CA LEU A 224 18.52 -15.83 -8.79
C LEU A 224 19.57 -15.07 -9.61
N ASP A 225 20.23 -15.78 -10.53
CA ASP A 225 21.37 -15.23 -11.29
C ASP A 225 20.97 -14.08 -12.24
N ASN A 226 19.72 -14.04 -12.69
CA ASN A 226 19.19 -13.04 -13.63
C ASN A 226 18.47 -11.87 -12.95
N LEU A 227 18.47 -11.79 -11.61
CA LEU A 227 17.77 -10.73 -10.90
C LEU A 227 18.48 -9.38 -11.09
N HIS A 228 17.85 -8.43 -11.76
CA HIS A 228 18.46 -7.11 -12.02
C HIS A 228 18.00 -6.05 -11.03
N ILE A 229 16.72 -6.06 -10.65
CA ILE A 229 16.15 -5.04 -9.76
C ILE A 229 15.34 -5.73 -8.67
N ALA A 230 15.72 -5.46 -7.42
CA ALA A 230 15.03 -5.99 -6.25
C ALA A 230 14.64 -4.85 -5.30
N PHE A 231 13.33 -4.63 -5.14
CA PHE A 231 12.80 -3.74 -4.11
C PHE A 231 12.55 -4.54 -2.83
N PHE A 232 13.21 -4.13 -1.76
CA PHE A 232 13.12 -4.84 -0.49
C PHE A 232 13.09 -3.87 0.69
N TRP A 233 12.02 -3.88 1.48
CA TRP A 233 11.94 -3.04 2.67
C TRP A 233 10.98 -3.61 3.72
N ASP A 234 11.52 -3.96 4.90
CA ASP A 234 10.78 -4.32 6.11
C ASP A 234 11.58 -3.99 7.40
N ARG A 235 10.84 -3.92 8.51
CA ARG A 235 11.22 -3.58 9.87
C ARG A 235 12.20 -4.61 10.47
N GLY A 236 13.49 -4.26 10.48
CA GLY A 236 14.45 -4.88 11.40
C GLY A 236 15.42 -5.90 10.81
N PHE A 237 15.87 -5.70 9.57
CA PHE A 237 16.98 -6.49 9.04
C PHE A 237 18.25 -6.34 9.89
N SER A 238 18.93 -7.46 10.11
CA SER A 238 20.34 -7.41 10.53
C SER A 238 21.20 -6.94 9.35
N LYS A 239 22.22 -6.12 9.62
CA LYS A 239 23.17 -5.66 8.58
C LYS A 239 23.96 -6.81 7.96
N LYS A 240 24.13 -7.94 8.67
CA LYS A 240 24.90 -9.11 8.24
C LYS A 240 24.25 -9.84 7.06
N ASN A 241 22.97 -10.20 7.20
CA ASN A 241 22.25 -10.91 6.13
C ASN A 241 22.09 -10.08 4.86
N LYS A 242 22.03 -8.76 4.98
CA LYS A 242 21.97 -7.84 3.84
C LYS A 242 23.25 -7.97 2.98
N ARG A 243 24.42 -7.81 3.61
CA ARG A 243 25.71 -7.90 2.93
C ARG A 243 25.91 -9.25 2.24
N ASP A 244 25.55 -10.35 2.89
CA ASP A 244 25.74 -11.71 2.35
C ASP A 244 24.90 -12.01 1.10
N VAL A 245 23.77 -11.32 0.91
CA VAL A 245 22.91 -11.48 -0.27
C VAL A 245 23.33 -10.52 -1.38
N GLU A 246 23.67 -9.27 -1.04
CA GLU A 246 24.25 -8.31 -1.99
C GLU A 246 25.56 -8.86 -2.58
N ALA A 247 26.40 -9.50 -1.75
CA ALA A 247 27.63 -10.16 -2.21
C ALA A 247 27.37 -11.38 -3.10
N ALA A 248 26.27 -12.09 -2.90
CA ALA A 248 25.88 -13.22 -3.74
C ALA A 248 25.26 -12.79 -5.08
N GLN A 249 24.82 -11.53 -5.19
CA GLN A 249 24.12 -10.99 -6.35
C GLN A 249 24.69 -9.60 -6.72
N PRO A 250 25.96 -9.54 -7.18
CA PRO A 250 26.65 -8.28 -7.42
C PRO A 250 26.04 -7.46 -8.57
N ASN A 251 25.33 -8.12 -9.49
CA ASN A 251 24.69 -7.49 -10.65
C ASN A 251 23.26 -6.99 -10.35
N THR A 252 22.74 -7.23 -9.14
CA THR A 252 21.39 -6.83 -8.76
C THR A 252 21.38 -5.45 -8.09
N GLU A 253 20.59 -4.53 -8.64
CA GLU A 253 20.29 -3.26 -8.03
C GLU A 253 19.26 -3.43 -6.90
N PHE A 254 19.73 -3.41 -5.65
CA PHE A 254 18.86 -3.46 -4.48
C PHE A 254 18.33 -2.06 -4.13
N LYS A 255 17.05 -1.82 -4.43
CA LYS A 255 16.33 -0.59 -4.10
C LYS A 255 15.65 -0.72 -2.74
N TYR A 256 16.26 -0.11 -1.75
CA TYR A 256 15.67 0.00 -0.41
C TYR A 256 14.76 1.22 -0.36
N ALA A 257 13.48 1.04 -0.04
CA ALA A 257 12.61 2.17 0.21
C ALA A 257 13.18 3.00 1.39
N PRO A 258 13.23 4.34 1.29
CA PRO A 258 13.68 5.18 2.39
C PRO A 258 12.80 4.89 3.62
N LYS A 259 13.48 4.60 4.72
CA LYS A 259 12.94 4.28 6.04
C LYS A 259 11.70 5.14 6.36
N TYR A 260 10.49 4.59 6.34
CA TYR A 260 9.32 5.39 6.76
C TYR A 260 9.37 5.67 8.26
N ALA A 261 9.14 6.94 8.54
CA ALA A 261 8.52 7.46 9.74
C ALA A 261 7.24 6.69 10.13
N GLY A 262 7.08 6.33 11.42
CA GLY A 262 5.76 5.96 11.94
C GLY A 262 5.71 4.81 12.96
N LYS A 263 5.43 5.19 14.21
CA LYS A 263 4.86 4.50 15.37
C LYS A 263 5.71 3.39 16.01
N TYR A 264 6.21 3.70 17.21
CA TYR A 264 6.88 2.78 18.13
C TYR A 264 6.00 2.59 19.38
N TRP A 265 6.10 1.44 20.03
CA TRP A 265 5.52 1.20 21.35
C TRP A 265 6.62 1.34 22.39
N GLY A 266 6.37 2.06 23.47
CA GLY A 266 7.30 2.22 24.59
C GLY A 266 6.53 2.24 25.89
N ILE A 267 7.03 1.52 26.90
CA ILE A 267 6.57 1.60 28.29
C ILE A 267 7.63 2.44 29.01
N TYR A 268 7.22 3.42 29.81
CA TYR A 268 8.13 4.24 30.60
C TYR A 268 7.66 4.27 32.04
N ALA A 269 8.56 4.06 33.00
CA ALA A 269 8.32 4.25 34.41
C ALA A 269 9.29 5.33 34.92
N GLY A 270 8.77 6.39 35.52
CA GLY A 270 9.56 7.46 36.12
C GLY A 270 9.49 7.37 37.64
N PHE A 271 10.61 7.56 38.33
CA PHE A 271 10.62 7.69 39.79
C PHE A 271 10.94 9.15 40.13
N GLN A 272 10.03 9.84 40.82
CA GLN A 272 10.29 11.18 41.32
C GLN A 272 10.76 11.06 42.78
N GLN A 273 11.88 11.72 43.11
CA GLN A 273 12.47 11.64 44.45
C GLN A 273 11.67 12.53 45.42
N GLY A 274 11.08 11.92 46.45
CA GLY A 274 10.15 12.53 47.42
C GLY A 274 9.17 11.48 48.00
N SER A 275 8.04 11.90 48.58
CA SER A 275 7.03 11.01 49.20
C SER A 275 5.95 10.46 48.25
N GLN A 276 6.16 10.57 46.94
CA GLN A 276 5.19 10.13 45.92
C GLN A 276 5.92 9.39 44.79
N SER A 277 5.33 8.29 44.32
CA SER A 277 5.83 7.50 43.20
C SER A 277 4.77 7.46 42.10
N VAL A 278 5.18 7.70 40.86
CA VAL A 278 4.27 7.72 39.71
C VAL A 278 4.59 6.55 38.79
N ILE A 279 3.59 5.77 38.40
CA ILE A 279 3.74 4.75 37.36
C ILE A 279 2.86 5.16 36.19
N GLU A 280 3.48 5.45 35.06
CA GLU A 280 2.77 5.82 33.84
C GLU A 280 2.82 4.69 32.81
N ALA A 281 1.73 4.47 32.08
CA ALA A 281 1.72 3.55 30.95
C ALA A 281 1.09 4.26 29.75
N GLY A 282 1.89 4.49 28.70
CA GLY A 282 1.48 5.36 27.59
C GLY A 282 1.70 4.78 26.21
N LEU A 283 0.96 5.32 25.25
CA LEU A 283 1.07 5.07 23.81
C LEU A 283 1.95 6.14 23.16
N VAL A 284 3.00 5.73 22.46
CA VAL A 284 3.87 6.64 21.71
C VAL A 284 3.48 6.64 20.23
N LYS A 285 3.28 7.82 19.63
CA LYS A 285 2.96 7.96 18.20
C LYS A 285 3.97 8.89 17.52
N GLY A 286 5.16 8.38 17.27
CA GLY A 286 6.24 9.11 16.59
C GLY A 286 6.26 8.99 15.08
N PHE A 287 6.63 10.07 14.38
CA PHE A 287 7.08 10.05 12.98
C PHE A 287 8.61 10.26 12.99
N LYS A 288 9.36 9.42 12.27
CA LYS A 288 10.84 9.42 12.35
C LYS A 288 11.52 10.44 11.43
N LYS A 289 10.75 11.22 10.65
CA LYS A 289 11.32 12.11 9.62
C LYS A 289 11.19 13.60 9.95
N ASP A 290 10.25 13.96 10.81
CA ASP A 290 10.24 15.26 11.48
C ASP A 290 10.56 14.95 12.93
N PHE A 291 11.45 15.72 13.57
CA PHE A 291 11.95 15.50 14.93
C PHE A 291 10.87 15.60 16.03
N ILE A 292 9.61 15.57 15.61
CA ILE A 292 8.39 15.77 16.36
C ILE A 292 7.71 14.42 16.65
N THR A 293 7.88 13.97 17.89
CA THR A 293 7.21 12.77 18.41
C THR A 293 6.05 13.19 19.28
N TYR A 294 4.83 12.75 18.96
CA TYR A 294 3.65 12.97 19.80
C TYR A 294 3.45 11.76 20.72
N HIS A 295 3.30 11.99 22.01
CA HIS A 295 3.02 10.97 23.01
C HIS A 295 1.65 11.19 23.64
N TYR A 296 0.96 10.10 24.01
CA TYR A 296 -0.29 10.14 24.76
C TYR A 296 -0.23 9.08 25.86
N GLY A 297 -0.30 9.49 27.11
CA GLY A 297 -0.16 8.59 28.27
C GLY A 297 -1.32 8.66 29.25
N ILE A 298 -1.56 7.57 29.97
CA ILE A 298 -2.43 7.50 31.14
C ILE A 298 -1.57 6.98 32.30
N GLY A 299 -1.50 7.74 33.38
CA GLY A 299 -0.68 7.40 34.55
C GLY A 299 -1.49 7.32 35.83
N GLY A 300 -1.07 6.42 36.72
CA GLY A 300 -1.57 6.36 38.10
C GLY A 300 -0.54 6.97 39.05
N GLU A 301 -0.99 7.84 39.94
CA GLU A 301 -0.16 8.40 41.01
C GLU A 301 -0.45 7.65 42.31
N PHE A 302 0.60 7.17 42.97
CA PHE A 302 0.51 6.35 44.18
C PHE A 302 1.31 6.97 45.31
N ASN A 303 0.81 6.83 46.55
CA ASN A 303 1.60 7.18 47.73
C ASN A 303 2.60 6.06 48.09
N LEU A 304 3.52 6.33 49.01
CA LEU A 304 4.54 5.37 49.47
C LEU A 304 3.96 4.04 50.01
N ASN A 305 2.68 4.02 50.39
CA ASN A 305 2.00 2.83 50.91
C ASN A 305 1.21 2.07 49.81
N GLY A 306 1.28 2.49 48.54
CA GLY A 306 0.63 1.84 47.41
C GLY A 306 -0.83 2.25 47.13
N ASN A 307 -1.38 3.23 47.87
CA ASN A 307 -2.74 3.72 47.64
C ASN A 307 -2.77 4.72 46.48
N MET A 308 -3.70 4.52 45.53
CA MET A 308 -3.88 5.38 44.35
C MET A 308 -4.47 6.74 44.77
N GLN A 309 -3.76 7.82 44.47
CA GLN A 309 -4.16 9.19 44.81
C GLN A 309 -4.75 9.96 43.62
N GLY A 310 -4.48 9.54 42.39
CA GLY A 310 -5.00 10.21 41.21
C GLY A 310 -4.71 9.51 39.89
N VAL A 311 -5.41 9.94 38.84
CA VAL A 311 -5.21 9.51 37.45
C VAL A 311 -4.78 10.72 36.62
N LYS A 312 -3.66 10.60 35.91
CA LYS A 312 -3.12 11.64 35.03
C LYS A 312 -3.35 11.27 33.56
N PHE A 313 -3.75 12.25 32.76
CA PHE A 313 -3.87 12.16 31.31
C PHE A 313 -3.02 13.27 30.69
N GLY A 314 -2.14 12.95 29.73
CA GLY A 314 -1.26 13.95 29.12
C GLY A 314 -0.69 13.55 27.78
N GLY A 315 -0.20 14.54 27.04
CA GLY A 315 0.57 14.33 25.82
C GLY A 315 1.68 15.36 25.63
N TRP A 316 2.79 14.99 24.99
CA TRP A 316 3.94 15.86 24.75
C TRP A 316 4.53 15.71 23.35
N VAL A 317 5.24 16.77 22.92
CA VAL A 317 5.75 17.03 21.56
C VAL A 317 7.19 17.54 21.66
N ASN A 318 8.15 16.92 20.96
CA ASN A 318 9.56 17.37 20.94
C ASN A 318 9.92 18.17 19.66
N ALA A 319 10.66 19.28 19.76
CA ALA A 319 11.31 19.98 18.65
C ALA A 319 12.56 20.75 19.18
N LEU A 320 13.65 20.86 18.40
CA LEU A 320 14.96 21.40 18.83
C LEU A 320 15.04 22.95 18.75
N ILE A 321 15.76 23.58 19.71
CA ILE A 321 16.09 25.04 19.92
C ILE A 321 14.94 25.87 20.55
N ALA A 322 15.02 26.79 21.55
CA ALA A 322 15.98 27.26 22.58
C ALA A 322 15.25 28.17 23.65
N LEU A 323 15.89 28.42 24.81
CA LEU A 323 15.79 29.54 25.82
C LEU A 323 14.42 30.03 26.41
N GLY A 324 14.33 30.23 27.75
CA GLY A 324 13.33 31.09 28.46
C GLY A 324 13.00 30.64 29.91
N MET A 325 13.22 31.46 30.96
CA MET A 325 12.35 32.42 31.71
C MET A 325 11.16 31.83 32.52
N GLN A 326 11.09 32.18 33.83
CA GLN A 326 10.04 31.78 34.78
C GLN A 326 9.04 32.91 35.05
N ALA A 327 7.75 32.60 35.11
CA ALA A 327 6.70 33.49 35.62
C ALA A 327 5.88 32.78 36.71
N THR A 328 5.75 33.42 37.88
CA THR A 328 5.07 32.86 39.06
C THR A 328 3.95 33.82 39.46
N PHE A 329 2.75 33.29 39.71
CA PHE A 329 1.58 34.08 40.10
C PHE A 329 1.21 33.78 41.56
N TYR A 330 0.95 34.83 42.33
CA TYR A 330 0.58 34.76 43.75
C TYR A 330 -0.82 35.34 43.94
N LEU A 331 -1.55 34.82 44.92
CA LEU A 331 -2.77 35.45 45.45
C LEU A 331 -2.39 36.61 46.37
N ASP A 332 -3.33 37.52 46.63
CA ASP A 332 -3.11 38.70 47.47
C ASP A 332 -2.74 38.38 48.94
N ASP A 333 -2.98 37.15 49.40
CA ASP A 333 -2.61 36.65 50.73
C ASP A 333 -1.24 35.95 50.76
N GLY A 334 -0.48 36.01 49.66
CA GLY A 334 0.85 35.40 49.53
C GLY A 334 0.83 33.89 49.26
N GLN A 335 -0.34 33.25 49.19
CA GLN A 335 -0.43 31.86 48.78
C GLN A 335 -0.23 31.71 47.26
N LYS A 336 0.46 30.65 46.87
CA LYS A 336 0.84 30.38 45.47
C LYS A 336 -0.38 29.92 44.67
N ALA A 337 -0.91 30.78 43.79
CA ALA A 337 -2.10 30.50 43.00
C ALA A 337 -1.85 29.47 41.88
N ALA A 338 -0.77 29.72 41.13
CA ALA A 338 -0.32 28.88 40.04
C ALA A 338 1.13 29.25 39.67
N ALA A 339 1.91 28.26 39.25
CA ALA A 339 3.21 28.52 38.62
C ALA A 339 3.22 27.82 37.27
N ILE A 340 3.60 28.56 36.22
CA ILE A 340 4.00 27.94 34.98
C ILE A 340 5.51 27.78 35.08
N ARG A 341 5.93 26.54 35.35
CA ARG A 341 7.33 26.16 35.35
C ARG A 341 7.60 25.32 34.10
N PRO A 342 8.24 25.86 33.07
CA PRO A 342 8.98 25.02 32.15
C PRO A 342 10.22 24.53 32.91
N GLU A 343 10.07 23.43 33.63
CA GLU A 343 11.22 22.72 34.20
C GLU A 343 11.80 21.78 33.16
N ILE A 344 13.13 21.73 33.18
CA ILE A 344 13.97 21.05 32.23
C ILE A 344 15.01 20.42 33.20
N GLY A 345 15.00 19.08 33.40
CA GLY A 345 15.96 18.26 34.20
C GLY A 345 17.06 17.46 33.45
N ILE A 346 18.24 17.27 34.09
CA ILE A 346 19.48 16.72 33.50
C ILE A 346 19.57 15.17 33.54
N GLY A 347 19.31 14.50 32.41
CA GLY A 347 19.79 13.14 32.10
C GLY A 347 20.32 13.01 30.65
N ALA A 348 21.45 12.32 30.44
CA ALA A 348 22.16 12.24 29.15
C ALA A 348 21.20 12.04 27.94
N ASN A 349 21.00 13.13 27.17
CA ASN A 349 19.92 13.41 26.20
C ASN A 349 18.59 13.86 26.84
N LEU A 350 18.32 15.16 26.77
CA LEU A 350 18.04 15.91 27.97
C LEU A 350 17.05 17.05 27.67
N PHE A 351 15.84 16.93 28.23
CA PHE A 351 14.75 17.92 28.43
C PHE A 351 13.41 17.72 27.66
N SER A 352 12.30 17.95 28.39
CA SER A 352 10.89 17.76 28.05
C SER A 352 10.09 19.07 28.21
N LEU A 353 8.98 19.23 27.49
CA LEU A 353 8.00 20.31 27.72
C LEU A 353 6.66 19.70 28.09
N MET A 354 6.17 20.02 29.30
CA MET A 354 4.98 19.42 29.88
C MET A 354 3.80 20.40 29.79
N TYR A 355 2.73 20.02 29.07
CA TYR A 355 1.41 20.65 29.23
C TYR A 355 0.51 19.61 29.89
N GLY A 356 0.34 19.74 31.20
CA GLY A 356 -0.59 18.94 31.99
C GLY A 356 -1.70 19.84 32.52
N TYR A 357 -2.95 19.42 32.35
CA TYR A 357 -4.04 19.90 33.19
C TYR A 357 -4.15 18.95 34.38
N ASN A 358 -3.85 19.43 35.57
CA ASN A 358 -4.15 18.69 36.79
C ASN A 358 -5.65 18.85 37.07
N ILE A 359 -6.41 17.78 36.89
CA ILE A 359 -7.78 17.70 37.41
C ILE A 359 -7.72 16.81 38.65
N ILE A 360 -7.76 17.45 39.81
CA ILE A 360 -7.89 16.76 41.09
C ILE A 360 -9.37 16.43 41.26
N ILE A 361 -9.73 15.16 41.22
CA ILE A 361 -11.05 14.68 41.62
C ILE A 361 -10.88 13.96 42.95
N GLY A 362 -11.15 14.67 44.05
CA GLY A 362 -11.09 14.17 45.42
C GLY A 362 -11.54 15.24 46.41
N ASN A 363 -12.46 14.87 47.30
CA ASN A 363 -13.34 15.77 48.04
C ASN A 363 -12.62 16.78 48.95
N ASN A 364 -12.56 18.05 48.52
CA ASN A 364 -12.84 19.27 49.30
C ASN A 364 -12.40 20.52 48.53
N LEU A 365 -13.35 21.19 47.85
CA LEU A 365 -13.16 22.51 47.24
C LEU A 365 -14.24 23.46 47.76
N PRO A 366 -13.90 24.47 48.58
CA PRO A 366 -14.74 25.65 48.78
C PRO A 366 -14.16 26.85 48.01
N ASN A 367 -14.94 27.40 47.05
CA ASN A 367 -14.95 28.79 46.52
C ASN A 367 -13.59 29.41 46.04
N THR A 368 -13.43 30.15 44.92
CA THR A 368 -14.29 31.08 44.18
C THR A 368 -13.54 31.58 42.92
N ASN A 369 -14.32 32.03 41.92
CA ASN A 369 -14.07 33.09 40.93
C ASN A 369 -13.00 32.98 39.81
N ARG A 370 -13.48 33.24 38.59
CA ARG A 370 -12.74 33.46 37.33
C ARG A 370 -12.05 34.85 37.36
N HIS A 371 -10.94 35.04 36.63
CA HIS A 371 -10.84 35.95 35.47
C HIS A 371 -9.40 36.13 34.90
N MET A 372 -9.37 36.15 33.55
CA MET A 372 -8.47 36.71 32.53
C MET A 372 -6.96 36.93 32.72
N VAL A 373 -6.22 36.48 31.70
CA VAL A 373 -4.78 36.67 31.44
C VAL A 373 -4.56 37.82 30.45
N SER A 374 -3.64 38.73 30.75
CA SER A 374 -3.08 39.70 29.79
C SER A 374 -1.57 39.48 29.70
N LEU A 375 -1.03 39.49 28.48
CA LEU A 375 0.35 39.13 28.17
C LEU A 375 1.11 40.39 27.69
N ARG A 376 2.15 40.79 28.41
CA ARG A 376 3.11 41.79 27.95
C ARG A 376 4.53 41.30 28.22
N ALA A 377 5.35 41.32 27.18
CA ALA A 377 6.75 40.96 27.22
C ALA A 377 7.61 42.21 27.01
N VAL A 378 8.65 42.37 27.83
CA VAL A 378 9.77 43.28 27.56
C VAL A 378 11.05 42.59 28.05
N LEU A 379 11.98 42.38 27.13
CA LEU A 379 13.40 42.07 27.38
C LEU A 379 14.18 43.37 27.15
N PRO A 380 15.20 43.71 27.97
CA PRO A 380 16.55 43.42 27.47
C PRO A 380 17.69 43.26 28.51
N LEU A 381 18.74 42.57 28.03
CA LEU A 381 20.19 42.71 28.27
C LEU A 381 20.88 42.18 29.55
N ALA A 382 21.85 41.30 29.30
CA ALA A 382 23.01 40.91 30.14
C ALA A 382 23.83 42.16 30.57
N PRO A 383 24.75 42.13 31.58
CA PRO A 383 25.81 41.14 31.78
C PRO A 383 26.11 40.80 33.27
N LEU A 384 27.16 39.99 33.53
CA LEU A 384 28.16 40.14 34.62
C LEU A 384 28.45 38.87 35.46
N PHE A 385 29.65 38.35 35.17
CA PHE A 385 30.71 37.85 36.06
C PHE A 385 30.63 36.51 36.82
N PHE A 386 31.71 35.74 36.58
CA PHE A 386 32.32 34.63 37.31
C PHE A 386 32.57 34.94 38.82
N PRO A 387 32.83 33.92 39.66
CA PRO A 387 34.13 33.22 39.67
C PRO A 387 34.12 31.84 39.00
#